data_AF-A0A962YQ62-F1
#
_entry.id   AF-A0A962YQ62-F1
#
_cell.length_a   1.000
_cell.length_b   1.000
_cell.length_c   1.000
_cell.angle_alpha   90.00
_cell.angle_beta   90.00
_cell.angle_gamma   90.00
#
_symmetry.space_group_name_H-M   'P 1'
#
loop_
_entity.id
_entity.type
_entity.pdbx_description
1 polymer ?
#
loop_
_entity_poly.entity_id
_entity_poly.type
_entity_poly.pdbx_seq_one_letter_code
_entity_poly.pdbx_strand_id
1 'polypeptide(L)'
;MKTLLSQFSLRTKLIGLFIIIKVAPLVALALLVWQEIQDLGQGIQDHTDQMVTEVRSTVGEMADEFSTTAKKALNERTREELERLTTDTARQVANFLYARDEDILQAAKLTPNQELYERFIAARSESAIDPGRWRLAEDGSQWVAVTEASAKQDVVPDISSNRE
;
A
#
# COMPACT_ATOMS: atom_id res chain seq x y z
N MET A 1 2.96 -76.53 -33.59
CA MET A 1 2.61 -76.00 -32.26
C MET A 1 1.41 -76.74 -31.62
N LYS A 2 1.28 -78.07 -31.79
CA LYS A 2 0.22 -78.89 -31.15
C LYS A 2 0.77 -79.85 -30.08
N THR A 3 2.09 -79.99 -30.00
CA THR A 3 2.79 -80.98 -29.16
C THR A 3 3.23 -80.45 -27.80
N LEU A 4 3.27 -79.12 -27.57
CA LEU A 4 3.64 -78.53 -26.28
C LEU A 4 2.47 -78.44 -25.28
N LEU A 5 1.22 -78.52 -25.75
CA LEU A 5 0.01 -78.41 -24.91
C LEU A 5 -0.49 -79.78 -24.37
N SER A 6 0.14 -80.89 -24.77
CA SER A 6 -0.33 -82.24 -24.44
C SER A 6 0.20 -82.79 -23.12
N GLN A 7 1.13 -82.10 -22.45
CA GLN A 7 1.76 -82.56 -21.19
C GLN A 7 1.27 -81.81 -19.95
N PHE A 8 0.36 -80.83 -20.12
CA PHE A 8 -0.12 -79.98 -19.04
C PHE A 8 -1.41 -80.51 -18.41
N SER A 9 -1.46 -80.48 -17.07
CA SER A 9 -2.65 -80.83 -16.30
C SER A 9 -3.86 -79.98 -16.72
N LEU A 10 -5.08 -80.53 -16.60
CA LEU A 10 -6.34 -79.86 -16.94
C LEU A 10 -6.46 -78.47 -16.28
N ARG A 11 -5.94 -78.33 -15.06
CA ARG A 11 -5.94 -77.08 -14.29
C ARG A 11 -5.16 -75.96 -14.99
N THR A 12 -4.00 -76.28 -15.56
CA THR A 12 -3.16 -75.28 -16.25
C THR A 12 -3.83 -74.79 -17.54
N LYS A 13 -4.56 -75.66 -18.26
CA LYS A 13 -5.32 -75.27 -19.45
C LYS A 13 -6.46 -74.32 -19.11
N LEU A 14 -7.19 -74.57 -18.02
CA LEU A 14 -8.26 -73.69 -17.55
C LEU A 14 -7.74 -72.32 -17.09
N ILE A 15 -6.60 -72.29 -16.39
CA ILE A 15 -5.95 -71.04 -15.96
C ILE A 15 -5.47 -70.24 -17.19
N GLY A 16 -4.85 -70.89 -18.18
CA GLY A 16 -4.41 -70.22 -19.41
C GLY A 16 -5.57 -69.60 -20.20
N LEU A 17 -6.70 -70.30 -20.30
CA LEU A 17 -7.91 -69.78 -20.96
C LEU A 17 -8.48 -68.55 -20.23
N PHE A 18 -8.51 -68.59 -18.89
CA PHE A 18 -8.96 -67.44 -18.09
C PHE A 18 -8.07 -66.21 -18.28
N ILE A 19 -6.75 -66.41 -18.35
CA ILE A 19 -5.79 -65.32 -18.58
C ILE A 19 -6.00 -64.69 -19.97
N ILE A 20 -6.16 -65.51 -21.01
CA ILE A 20 -6.37 -65.01 -22.37
C ILE A 20 -7.69 -64.24 -22.50
N ILE A 21 -8.77 -64.76 -21.93
CA ILE A 21 -10.10 -64.16 -22.07
C ILE A 21 -10.24 -62.88 -21.24
N LYS A 22 -9.61 -62.81 -20.07
CA LYS A 22 -9.89 -61.74 -19.11
C LYS A 22 -8.69 -60.87 -18.79
N VAL A 23 -7.54 -61.49 -18.49
CA VAL A 23 -6.36 -60.77 -17.98
C VAL A 23 -5.64 -60.03 -19.11
N ALA A 24 -5.43 -60.69 -20.25
CA ALA A 24 -4.81 -60.06 -21.42
C ALA A 24 -5.58 -58.82 -21.91
N PRO A 25 -6.93 -58.87 -22.10
CA PRO A 25 -7.67 -57.68 -22.50
C PRO A 25 -7.69 -56.59 -21.42
N LEU A 26 -7.70 -56.92 -20.13
CA LEU A 26 -7.58 -55.91 -19.06
C LEU A 26 -6.23 -55.18 -19.11
N VAL A 27 -5.13 -55.89 -19.35
CA VAL A 27 -3.80 -55.29 -19.49
C VAL A 27 -3.72 -54.42 -20.74
N ALA A 28 -4.31 -54.87 -21.85
CA ALA A 28 -4.36 -54.08 -23.08
C ALA A 28 -5.12 -52.75 -22.88
N LEU A 29 -6.25 -52.77 -22.17
CA LEU A 29 -7.00 -51.57 -21.82
C LEU A 29 -6.18 -50.63 -20.92
N ALA A 30 -5.49 -51.18 -19.93
CA ALA A 30 -4.63 -50.38 -19.04
C ALA A 30 -3.52 -49.65 -19.80
N LEU A 31 -2.92 -50.29 -20.82
CA LEU A 31 -1.90 -49.65 -21.65
C LEU A 31 -2.46 -48.56 -22.56
N LEU A 32 -3.67 -48.74 -23.09
CA LEU A 32 -4.33 -47.74 -23.93
C LEU A 32 -4.67 -46.49 -23.10
N VAL A 33 -5.26 -46.71 -21.93
CA VAL A 33 -5.61 -45.63 -20.99
C VAL A 33 -4.36 -44.88 -20.48
N TRP A 34 -3.21 -45.56 -20.38
CA TRP A 34 -1.96 -44.91 -19.97
C TRP A 34 -1.52 -43.78 -20.92
N GLN A 35 -1.71 -43.94 -22.23
CA GLN A 35 -1.40 -42.89 -23.20
C GLN A 35 -2.37 -41.70 -23.09
N GLU A 36 -3.66 -41.97 -22.95
CA GLU A 36 -4.67 -40.91 -22.79
C GLU A 36 -4.47 -40.10 -21.50
N ILE A 37 -4.09 -40.75 -20.40
CA ILE A 37 -3.80 -40.07 -19.13
C ILE A 37 -2.57 -39.16 -19.25
N GLN A 38 -1.55 -39.56 -20.02
CA GLN A 38 -0.35 -38.74 -20.22
C GLN A 38 -0.65 -37.47 -21.04
N ASP A 39 -1.42 -37.61 -22.12
CA ASP A 39 -1.83 -36.48 -22.97
C ASP A 39 -2.74 -35.51 -22.20
N LEU A 40 -3.67 -36.04 -21.39
CA LEU A 40 -4.52 -35.20 -20.51
C LEU A 40 -3.68 -34.46 -19.46
N GLY A 41 -2.68 -35.15 -18.89
CA GLY A 41 -1.78 -34.58 -17.88
C GLY A 41 -0.94 -33.43 -18.42
N GLN A 42 -0.39 -33.57 -19.64
CA GLN A 42 0.37 -32.50 -20.29
C GLN A 42 -0.51 -31.32 -20.66
N GLY A 43 -1.69 -31.56 -21.24
CA GLY A 43 -2.63 -30.48 -21.58
C GLY A 43 -3.05 -29.67 -20.36
N ILE A 44 -3.34 -30.32 -19.23
CA ILE A 44 -3.71 -29.65 -17.98
C ILE A 44 -2.53 -28.85 -17.41
N GLN A 45 -1.31 -29.38 -17.48
CA GLN A 45 -0.11 -28.66 -17.03
C GLN A 45 0.11 -27.40 -17.86
N ASP A 46 0.09 -27.49 -19.19
CA ASP A 46 0.31 -26.35 -20.08
C ASP A 46 -0.75 -25.25 -19.87
N HIS A 47 -2.03 -25.63 -19.73
CA HIS A 47 -3.11 -24.67 -19.49
C HIS A 47 -3.00 -24.02 -18.11
N THR A 48 -2.58 -24.78 -17.10
CA THR A 48 -2.37 -24.25 -15.74
C THR A 48 -1.19 -23.28 -15.72
N ASP A 49 -0.09 -23.60 -16.39
CA ASP A 49 1.10 -22.74 -16.44
C ASP A 49 0.83 -21.44 -17.21
N GLN A 50 0.09 -21.52 -18.31
CA GLN A 50 -0.37 -20.33 -19.05
C GLN A 50 -1.29 -19.45 -18.19
N MET A 51 -2.27 -20.06 -17.52
CA MET A 51 -3.20 -19.33 -16.65
C MET A 51 -2.47 -18.68 -15.47
N VAL A 52 -1.53 -19.38 -14.82
CA VAL A 52 -0.71 -18.82 -13.74
C VAL A 52 0.11 -17.64 -14.24
N THR A 53 0.69 -17.75 -15.44
CA THR A 53 1.47 -16.67 -16.05
C THR A 53 0.60 -15.45 -16.37
N GLU A 54 -0.58 -15.65 -16.95
CA GLU A 54 -1.53 -14.60 -17.29
C GLU A 54 -2.09 -13.89 -16.05
N VAL A 55 -2.47 -14.65 -15.02
CA VAL A 55 -2.90 -14.10 -13.72
C VAL A 55 -1.78 -13.29 -13.10
N ARG A 56 -0.54 -13.80 -13.10
CA ARG A 56 0.62 -13.08 -12.56
C ARG A 56 0.90 -11.80 -13.33
N SER A 57 0.77 -11.82 -14.67
CA SER A 57 0.92 -10.63 -15.51
C SER A 57 -0.14 -9.59 -15.19
N THR A 58 -1.42 -10.01 -15.18
CA THR A 58 -2.56 -9.13 -14.89
C THR A 58 -2.46 -8.51 -13.50
N VAL A 59 -2.09 -9.29 -12.48
CA VAL A 59 -1.87 -8.78 -11.12
C VAL A 59 -0.69 -7.81 -11.09
N GLY A 60 0.38 -8.08 -11.84
CA GLY A 60 1.52 -7.18 -11.98
C GLY A 60 1.14 -5.84 -12.61
N GLU A 61 0.43 -5.87 -13.74
CA GLU A 61 -0.06 -4.68 -14.44
C GLU A 61 -1.02 -3.87 -13.58
N MET A 62 -1.98 -4.53 -12.91
CA MET A 62 -2.87 -3.86 -11.97
C MET A 62 -2.09 -3.21 -10.82
N ALA A 63 -1.12 -3.91 -10.23
CA ALA A 63 -0.32 -3.36 -9.14
C ALA A 63 0.49 -2.13 -9.58
N ASP A 64 1.05 -2.15 -10.79
CA ASP A 64 1.85 -1.05 -11.33
C ASP A 64 0.97 0.16 -11.68
N GLU A 65 -0.21 -0.07 -12.26
CA GLU A 65 -1.20 0.97 -12.54
C GLU A 65 -1.75 1.59 -11.25
N PHE A 66 -2.04 0.77 -10.24
CA PHE A 66 -2.50 1.25 -8.93
C PHE A 66 -1.42 2.06 -8.23
N SER A 67 -0.16 1.61 -8.29
CA SER A 67 0.99 2.34 -7.74
C SER A 67 1.15 3.70 -8.42
N THR A 68 1.08 3.72 -9.75
CA THR A 68 1.21 4.95 -10.55
C THR A 68 0.06 5.92 -10.27
N THR A 69 -1.16 5.42 -10.23
CA THR A 69 -2.36 6.22 -9.92
C THR A 69 -2.30 6.76 -8.49
N ALA A 70 -1.93 5.95 -7.51
CA ALA A 70 -1.80 6.38 -6.12
C ALA A 70 -0.72 7.46 -5.96
N LYS A 71 0.46 7.28 -6.60
CA LYS A 71 1.51 8.31 -6.61
C LYS A 71 1.02 9.61 -7.23
N LYS A 72 0.31 9.53 -8.36
CA LYS A 72 -0.23 10.72 -9.04
C LYS A 72 -1.25 11.45 -8.17
N ALA A 73 -2.20 10.72 -7.60
CA ALA A 73 -3.23 11.28 -6.72
C ALA A 73 -2.63 11.91 -5.45
N LEU A 74 -1.65 11.24 -4.83
CA LEU A 74 -0.93 11.76 -3.66
C LEU A 74 -0.20 13.05 -4.01
N ASN A 75 0.56 13.06 -5.11
CA ASN A 75 1.32 14.23 -5.52
C ASN A 75 0.42 15.43 -5.83
N GLU A 76 -0.70 15.20 -6.51
CA GLU A 76 -1.68 16.27 -6.78
C GLU A 76 -2.25 16.82 -5.48
N ARG A 77 -2.65 15.94 -4.56
CA ARG A 77 -3.21 16.35 -3.27
C ARG A 77 -2.20 17.11 -2.42
N THR A 78 -0.96 16.63 -2.32
CA THR A 78 0.12 17.30 -1.59
C THR A 78 0.42 18.66 -2.20
N ARG A 79 0.43 18.77 -3.53
CA ARG A 79 0.63 20.05 -4.22
C ARG A 79 -0.47 21.05 -3.89
N GLU A 80 -1.73 20.65 -3.99
CA GLU A 80 -2.88 21.51 -3.67
C GLU A 80 -2.83 21.98 -2.20
N GLU A 81 -2.53 21.08 -1.27
CA GLU A 81 -2.40 21.43 0.14
C GLU A 81 -1.25 22.41 0.39
N LEU A 82 -0.10 22.23 -0.26
CA LEU A 82 1.04 23.14 -0.16
C LEU A 82 0.73 24.50 -0.78
N GLU A 83 0.08 24.56 -1.93
CA GLU A 83 -0.32 25.82 -2.58
C GLU A 83 -1.32 26.59 -1.68
N ARG A 84 -2.31 25.90 -1.11
CA ARG A 84 -3.25 26.49 -0.15
C ARG A 84 -2.54 27.00 1.09
N LEU A 85 -1.72 26.16 1.72
CA LEU A 85 -0.98 26.53 2.94
C LEU A 85 -0.07 27.73 2.68
N THR A 86 0.70 27.72 1.61
CA THR A 86 1.61 28.82 1.25
C THR A 86 0.83 30.11 1.00
N THR A 87 -0.31 30.03 0.30
CA THR A 87 -1.17 31.19 0.04
C THR A 87 -1.76 31.74 1.35
N ASP A 88 -2.26 30.87 2.22
CA ASP A 88 -2.82 31.26 3.50
C ASP A 88 -1.74 31.85 4.42
N THR A 89 -0.53 31.30 4.43
CA THR A 89 0.62 31.86 5.15
C THR A 89 1.02 33.22 4.58
N ALA A 90 1.12 33.36 3.26
CA ALA A 90 1.43 34.63 2.63
C ALA A 90 0.39 35.71 2.98
N ARG A 91 -0.89 35.35 3.00
CA ARG A 91 -1.98 36.25 3.42
C ARG A 91 -1.86 36.63 4.90
N GLN A 92 -1.57 35.67 5.78
CA GLN A 92 -1.35 35.94 7.21
C GLN A 92 -0.15 36.87 7.44
N VAL A 93 0.96 36.63 6.76
CA VAL A 93 2.15 37.51 6.82
C VAL A 93 1.81 38.91 6.32
N ALA A 94 1.09 39.04 5.20
CA ALA A 94 0.67 40.35 4.70
C ALA A 94 -0.21 41.09 5.71
N ASN A 95 -1.21 40.40 6.28
CA ASN A 95 -2.08 40.99 7.31
C ASN A 95 -1.30 41.42 8.55
N PHE A 96 -0.33 40.61 8.99
CA PHE A 96 0.55 40.96 10.10
C PHE A 96 1.37 42.22 9.80
N LEU A 97 1.94 42.32 8.58
CA LEU A 97 2.71 43.49 8.17
C LEU A 97 1.84 44.75 8.10
N TYR A 98 0.62 44.65 7.56
CA TYR A 98 -0.32 45.79 7.55
C TYR A 98 -0.72 46.23 8.95
N ALA A 99 -1.06 45.29 9.84
CA ALA A 99 -1.38 45.61 11.23
C ALA A 99 -0.19 46.29 11.94
N ARG A 100 1.04 45.84 11.67
CA ARG A 100 2.24 46.45 12.23
C ARG A 100 2.49 47.86 11.71
N ASP A 101 2.22 48.12 10.43
CA ASP A 101 2.32 49.46 9.84
C ASP A 101 1.34 50.44 10.50
N GLU A 102 0.09 50.02 10.70
CA GLU A 102 -0.91 50.81 11.43
C GLU A 102 -0.47 51.13 12.87
N ASP A 103 0.10 50.15 13.56
CA ASP A 103 0.65 50.36 14.91
C ASP A 103 1.80 51.38 14.90
N ILE A 104 2.70 51.34 13.90
CA ILE A 104 3.80 52.32 13.76
C ILE A 104 3.24 53.72 13.52
N LEU A 105 2.23 53.85 12.64
CA LEU A 105 1.57 55.13 12.37
C LEU A 105 0.84 55.68 13.61
N GLN A 106 0.30 54.81 14.47
CA GLN A 106 -0.27 55.22 15.76
C GLN A 106 0.81 55.69 16.74
N ALA A 107 1.92 54.94 16.86
CA ALA A 107 3.04 55.31 17.72
C ALA A 107 3.68 56.64 17.31
N ALA A 108 3.74 56.93 16.00
CA ALA A 108 4.27 58.18 15.46
C ALA A 108 3.42 59.41 15.82
N LYS A 109 2.14 59.24 16.18
CA LYS A 109 1.25 60.32 16.63
C LYS A 109 1.37 60.61 18.13
N LEU A 110 2.04 59.74 18.89
CA LEU A 110 2.23 59.93 20.32
C LEU A 110 3.28 61.02 20.58
N THR A 111 3.04 61.85 21.59
CA THR A 111 4.05 62.78 22.10
C THR A 111 5.25 61.98 22.60
N PRO A 112 6.50 62.36 22.25
CA PRO A 112 7.69 61.64 22.69
C PRO A 112 7.82 61.62 24.22
N ASN A 113 7.37 60.52 24.83
CA ASN A 113 7.40 60.27 26.26
C ASN A 113 7.54 58.76 26.49
N GLN A 114 8.56 58.38 27.28
CA GLN A 114 8.87 57.00 27.60
C GLN A 114 7.68 56.23 28.19
N GLU A 115 6.97 56.81 29.16
CA GLU A 115 5.87 56.15 29.85
C GLU A 115 4.68 55.88 28.91
N LEU A 116 4.45 56.77 27.93
CA LEU A 116 3.43 56.58 26.90
C LEU A 116 3.79 55.46 25.93
N TYR A 117 5.07 55.37 25.53
CA TYR A 117 5.54 54.28 24.66
C TYR A 117 5.54 52.92 25.36
N GLU A 118 5.95 52.86 26.63
CA GLU A 118 5.92 51.62 27.41
C GLU A 118 4.50 51.06 27.52
N ARG A 119 3.52 51.92 27.81
CA ARG A 119 2.09 51.55 27.85
C ARG A 119 1.57 51.12 26.48
N PHE A 120 2.00 51.79 25.41
CA PHE A 120 1.63 51.44 24.04
C PHE A 120 2.13 50.04 23.63
N ILE A 121 3.39 49.72 23.91
CA ILE A 121 3.98 48.41 23.61
C ILE A 121 3.34 47.31 24.46
N ALA A 122 3.11 47.56 25.75
CA ALA A 122 2.49 46.59 26.65
C ALA A 122 1.07 46.17 26.21
N ALA A 123 0.33 47.05 25.53
CA ALA A 123 -1.01 46.76 25.02
C ALA A 123 -1.03 46.03 23.67
N ARG A 124 0.12 45.91 22.98
CA ARG A 124 0.22 45.44 21.58
C ARG A 124 1.11 44.19 21.41
N SER A 125 1.55 43.57 22.49
CA SER A 125 2.27 42.29 22.45
C SER A 125 1.28 41.13 22.37
N GLU A 126 1.25 40.43 21.24
CA GLU A 126 0.58 39.12 21.13
C GLU A 126 1.47 38.04 21.76
N SER A 127 0.88 37.01 22.36
CA SER A 127 1.64 35.91 22.96
C SER A 127 2.37 35.14 21.86
N ALA A 128 3.70 35.19 21.86
CA ALA A 128 4.48 34.33 20.99
C ALA A 128 4.15 32.87 21.29
N ILE A 129 3.81 32.10 20.25
CA ILE A 129 3.65 30.64 20.37
C ILE A 129 5.04 30.08 20.67
N ASP A 130 5.22 29.49 21.86
CA ASP A 130 6.44 28.74 22.19
C ASP A 130 6.39 27.40 21.45
N PRO A 131 7.23 27.16 20.44
CA PRO A 131 7.24 25.90 19.70
C PRO A 131 7.73 24.72 20.55
N GLY A 132 8.16 24.95 21.79
CA GLY A 132 8.75 23.97 22.67
C GLY A 132 10.19 23.63 22.25
N ARG A 133 10.97 23.10 23.20
CA ARG A 133 12.33 22.61 22.91
C ARG A 133 12.26 21.14 22.53
N TRP A 134 12.86 20.78 21.40
CA TRP A 134 12.86 19.41 20.87
C TRP A 134 14.28 18.83 20.87
N ARG A 135 14.41 17.55 21.22
CA ARG A 135 15.66 16.78 21.20
C ARG A 135 15.45 15.51 20.39
N LEU A 136 16.42 15.14 19.57
CA LEU A 136 16.43 13.84 18.90
C LEU A 136 16.60 12.73 19.95
N ALA A 137 15.73 11.71 19.92
CA ALA A 137 15.84 10.53 20.77
C ALA A 137 17.20 9.85 20.58
N GLU A 138 17.68 9.15 21.61
CA GLU A 138 19.03 8.54 21.61
C GLU A 138 19.20 7.44 20.54
N ASP A 139 18.09 6.89 20.06
CA ASP A 139 18.04 5.92 18.97
C ASP A 139 18.02 6.57 17.57
N GLY A 140 17.94 7.91 17.49
CA GLY A 140 17.81 8.67 16.26
C GLY A 140 16.47 8.53 15.54
N SER A 141 15.47 7.86 16.13
CA SER A 141 14.24 7.48 15.43
C SER A 141 13.16 8.56 15.45
N GLN A 142 13.16 9.42 16.48
CA GLN A 142 12.09 10.39 16.70
C GLN A 142 12.56 11.65 17.44
N TRP A 143 11.84 12.76 17.24
CA TRP A 143 12.01 13.99 18.00
C TRP A 143 11.13 13.96 19.25
N VAL A 144 11.71 14.20 20.42
CA VAL A 144 11.03 14.18 21.72
C VAL A 144 11.10 15.58 22.34
N ALA A 145 9.99 16.06 22.88
CA ALA A 145 9.95 17.32 23.59
C ALA A 145 10.80 17.26 24.87
N VAL A 146 11.69 18.24 25.05
CA VAL A 146 12.58 18.39 26.23
C VAL A 146 11.81 18.97 27.42
N THR A 147 10.68 19.63 27.17
CA THR A 147 9.75 20.12 28.19
C THR A 147 8.35 20.03 27.60
N GLU A 148 7.37 19.53 28.36
CA GLU A 148 5.98 19.46 27.90
C GLU A 148 5.52 20.87 27.49
N ALA A 149 5.25 21.05 26.20
CA ALA A 149 4.59 22.25 25.70
C ALA A 149 3.24 22.37 26.43
N SER A 150 3.01 23.49 27.11
CA SER A 150 1.74 23.75 27.75
C SER A 150 0.64 23.83 26.68
N ALA A 151 -0.42 23.07 26.91
CA ALA A 151 -1.66 22.95 26.15
C ALA A 151 -1.62 22.09 24.88
N LYS A 152 -2.04 20.83 25.06
CA LYS A 152 -2.74 20.05 24.03
C LYS A 152 -3.84 20.90 23.38
N GLN A 153 -3.63 21.33 22.15
CA GLN A 153 -4.72 21.43 21.19
C GLN A 153 -4.57 20.22 20.29
N ASP A 154 -5.38 19.20 20.58
CA ASP A 154 -5.60 18.09 19.67
C ASP A 154 -6.22 18.67 18.39
N VAL A 155 -5.37 19.07 17.45
CA VAL A 155 -5.79 19.23 16.05
C VAL A 155 -5.98 17.81 15.55
N VAL A 156 -7.17 17.27 15.81
CA VAL A 156 -7.66 16.09 15.10
C VAL A 156 -7.75 16.53 13.63
N PRO A 157 -6.96 15.97 12.70
CA PRO A 157 -7.24 16.17 11.30
C PRO A 157 -8.60 15.52 11.05
N ASP A 158 -9.62 16.34 10.80
CA ASP A 158 -10.92 15.86 10.39
C ASP A 158 -10.81 15.21 9.01
N ILE A 159 -10.53 13.92 9.01
CA ILE A 159 -10.46 13.05 7.82
C ILE A 159 -11.85 12.56 7.38
N SER A 160 -12.94 13.06 7.98
CA SER A 160 -14.30 12.59 7.66
C SER A 160 -14.89 13.20 6.39
N SER A 161 -14.28 14.26 5.83
CA SER A 161 -14.74 14.92 4.59
C SER A 161 -14.44 14.16 3.29
N ASN A 162 -13.74 13.01 3.32
CA ASN A 162 -13.35 12.28 2.10
C ASN A 162 -14.33 11.16 1.70
N ARG A 163 -15.58 11.21 2.19
CA ARG A 163 -16.69 10.35 1.78
C ARG A 163 -17.92 11.18 1.38
N GLU A 164 -17.84 11.87 0.26
CA GLU A 164 -19.00 12.19 -0.58
C GLU A 164 -18.62 12.03 -2.05
#